data_AF-A0A6L9KGG4-F1
#
_entry.id   AF-A0A6L9KGG4-F1
#
_cell.length_a   1.000
_cell.length_b   1.000
_cell.length_c   1.000
_cell.angle_alpha   90.00
_cell.angle_beta   90.00
_cell.angle_gamma   90.00
#
_symmetry.space_group_name_H-M   'P 1'
#
loop_
_entity.id
_entity.type
_entity.pdbx_description
1 polymer ?
#
loop_
_entity_poly.entity_id
_entity_poly.type
_entity_poly.pdbx_seq_one_letter_code
_entity_poly.pdbx_strand_id
1 'polypeptide(L)'
;MKNYFKFNLTGNKVLPVWIVFMVLFLIPYIFVQYKLQGFKTQSHDPQEVMSRLGEMLQLYGLMFFLILVEYTILFFLAKLAIEGVEFKEKSLTFIGKFGDYMYVLLSGFLLSIITLGIYSPWFMAKMINFFAKNTHYETDNLEFKSKGGDLFVLVLITLIIPMIIVMSGIGIFAFAMKINGSSPTETHSPMAFIYGLIMALCIFIIVIPFMYNYYKWFVNFNFKNYSIKWETSFWSSVGVILGQVCLSIITAGIYAPLAYLKLFKYFSGKTIARSETSAKKFGYDLEPASDFLYIWGQILLTIITLGIYYPWGFCKIADRVLGKSYLEEIEIVTTTL
;
A
#
# COMPACT_ATOMS: atom_id res chain seq x y z
N MET A 1 -25.86 15.91 10.42
CA MET A 1 -25.45 15.12 11.61
C MET A 1 -24.37 14.12 11.18
N LYS A 2 -23.30 13.95 11.97
CA LYS A 2 -22.21 13.01 11.66
C LYS A 2 -22.59 11.59 12.08
N ASN A 3 -22.40 10.61 11.20
CA ASN A 3 -22.56 9.20 11.51
C ASN A 3 -21.18 8.54 11.57
N TYR A 4 -20.76 8.08 12.75
CA TYR A 4 -19.44 7.48 12.95
C TYR A 4 -19.42 6.00 12.58
N PHE A 5 -18.26 5.53 12.11
CA PHE A 5 -17.99 4.11 11.98
C PHE A 5 -17.57 3.53 13.33
N LYS A 6 -17.63 2.21 13.48
CA LYS A 6 -17.09 1.47 14.62
C LYS A 6 -16.30 0.27 14.12
N PHE A 7 -15.38 -0.22 14.94
CA PHE A 7 -14.59 -1.41 14.62
C PHE A 7 -14.61 -2.41 15.77
N ASN A 8 -15.29 -3.54 15.57
CA ASN A 8 -15.58 -4.51 16.63
C ASN A 8 -14.67 -5.75 16.59
N LEU A 9 -13.63 -5.76 15.75
CA LEU A 9 -12.69 -6.88 15.68
C LEU A 9 -11.71 -6.82 16.86
N THR A 10 -11.51 -7.96 17.53
CA THR A 10 -10.58 -8.07 18.65
C THR A 10 -9.31 -8.79 18.24
N GLY A 11 -8.18 -8.43 18.88
CA GLY A 11 -6.88 -9.04 18.60
C GLY A 11 -6.88 -10.57 18.76
N ASN A 12 -7.68 -11.11 19.68
CA ASN A 12 -7.82 -12.55 19.89
C ASN A 12 -8.39 -13.29 18.66
N LYS A 13 -9.24 -12.64 17.86
CA LYS A 13 -9.77 -13.21 16.60
C LYS A 13 -8.73 -13.17 15.47
N VAL A 14 -7.85 -12.18 15.49
CA VAL A 14 -6.80 -11.99 14.48
C VAL A 14 -5.56 -12.84 14.78
N LEU A 15 -5.29 -13.10 16.06
CA LEU A 15 -4.10 -13.79 16.54
C LEU A 15 -3.86 -15.16 15.88
N PRO A 16 -4.85 -16.08 15.73
CA PRO A 16 -4.59 -17.37 15.11
C PRO A 16 -4.10 -17.24 13.66
N VAL A 17 -4.72 -16.36 12.88
CA VAL A 17 -4.33 -16.08 11.49
C VAL A 17 -2.93 -15.46 11.43
N TRP A 18 -2.61 -14.59 12.38
CA TRP A 18 -1.30 -13.97 12.49
C TRP A 18 -0.18 -14.94 12.91
N ILE A 19 -0.46 -15.89 13.81
CA ILE A 19 0.49 -16.95 14.16
C ILE A 19 0.76 -17.83 12.92
N VAL A 20 -0.27 -18.16 12.15
CA VAL A 20 -0.11 -18.88 10.88
C VAL A 20 0.79 -18.10 9.91
N PHE A 21 0.64 -16.77 9.82
CA PHE A 21 1.57 -15.91 9.06
C PHE A 21 3.01 -15.98 9.57
N MET A 22 3.21 -15.87 10.88
CA MET A 22 4.56 -15.93 11.45
C MET A 22 5.24 -17.27 11.15
N VAL A 23 4.50 -18.38 11.29
CA VAL A 23 5.07 -19.73 11.15
C VAL A 23 5.23 -20.13 9.68
N LEU A 24 4.21 -19.91 8.84
CA LEU A 24 4.21 -20.39 7.46
C LEU A 24 4.84 -19.44 6.45
N PHE A 25 4.92 -18.14 6.77
CA PHE A 25 5.54 -17.15 5.90
C PHE A 25 6.81 -16.57 6.50
N LEU A 26 6.74 -15.92 7.66
CA LEU A 26 7.85 -15.12 8.18
C LEU A 26 9.10 -15.96 8.47
N ILE A 27 8.96 -17.09 9.16
CA ILE A 27 10.10 -17.97 9.49
C ILE A 27 10.77 -18.54 8.22
N PRO A 28 10.04 -19.20 7.30
CA PRO A 28 10.62 -19.66 6.04
C PRO A 28 11.21 -18.54 5.20
N TYR A 29 10.57 -17.37 5.17
CA TYR A 29 11.07 -16.21 4.44
C TYR A 29 12.43 -15.75 5.00
N ILE A 30 12.55 -15.59 6.32
CA ILE A 30 13.82 -15.23 6.98
C ILE A 30 14.90 -16.28 6.66
N PHE A 31 14.55 -17.57 6.69
CA PHE A 31 15.48 -18.64 6.33
C PHE A 31 15.97 -18.51 4.88
N VAL A 32 15.07 -18.26 3.93
CA VAL A 32 15.42 -18.05 2.52
C VAL A 32 16.31 -16.82 2.36
N GLN A 33 15.98 -15.70 3.00
CA GLN A 33 16.80 -14.49 2.96
C GLN A 33 18.20 -14.74 3.53
N TYR A 34 18.31 -15.48 4.63
CA TYR A 34 19.60 -15.88 5.22
C TYR A 34 20.42 -16.75 4.26
N LYS A 35 19.79 -17.74 3.61
CA LYS A 35 20.46 -18.59 2.60
C LYS A 35 20.92 -17.80 1.38
N LEU A 36 20.10 -16.87 0.88
CA LEU A 36 20.45 -16.02 -0.26
C LEU A 36 21.68 -15.15 0.00
N GLN A 37 21.94 -14.74 1.26
CA GLN A 37 23.15 -13.99 1.61
C GLN A 37 24.44 -14.81 1.45
N GLY A 38 24.37 -16.14 1.54
CA GLY A 38 25.51 -17.04 1.36
C GLY A 38 26.05 -17.10 -0.07
N PHE A 39 25.27 -16.68 -1.08
CA PHE A 39 25.66 -16.73 -2.50
C PHE A 39 26.50 -15.52 -2.97
N LYS A 40 26.90 -14.62 -2.08
CA LYS A 40 27.64 -13.39 -2.45
C LYS A 40 29.06 -13.65 -2.95
N THR A 41 29.63 -14.83 -2.72
CA THR A 41 31.00 -15.18 -3.10
C THR A 41 31.03 -15.73 -4.52
N GLN A 42 31.84 -15.17 -5.43
CA GLN A 42 31.97 -15.70 -6.80
C GLN A 42 32.86 -16.97 -6.80
N SER A 43 32.36 -18.06 -7.37
CA SER A 43 33.14 -19.27 -7.66
C SER A 43 33.47 -19.33 -9.16
N HIS A 44 34.69 -19.72 -9.52
CA HIS A 44 35.12 -19.87 -10.91
C HIS A 44 34.99 -21.30 -11.45
N ASP A 45 34.68 -22.28 -10.59
CA ASP A 45 34.46 -23.67 -10.99
C ASP A 45 33.06 -23.85 -11.65
N PRO A 46 32.98 -24.28 -12.92
CA PRO A 46 31.71 -24.49 -13.62
C PRO A 46 30.74 -25.47 -12.92
N GLN A 47 31.24 -26.51 -12.24
CA GLN A 47 30.37 -27.46 -11.54
C GLN A 47 29.73 -26.81 -10.31
N GLU A 48 30.51 -26.07 -9.54
CA GLU A 48 30.03 -25.31 -8.38
C GLU A 48 29.02 -24.22 -8.80
N VAL A 49 29.28 -23.52 -9.91
CA VAL A 49 28.35 -22.54 -10.46
C VAL A 49 26.99 -23.18 -10.81
N MET A 50 27.00 -24.34 -11.46
CA MET A 50 25.75 -25.02 -11.84
C MET A 50 24.96 -25.51 -10.62
N SER A 51 25.65 -26.05 -9.61
CA SER A 51 25.01 -26.45 -8.34
C SER A 51 24.34 -25.26 -7.66
N ARG A 52 25.05 -24.13 -7.56
CA ARG A 52 24.53 -22.90 -6.96
C ARG A 52 23.34 -22.32 -7.72
N LEU A 53 23.36 -22.37 -9.06
CA LEU A 53 22.20 -21.97 -9.87
C LEU A 53 20.98 -22.83 -9.55
N GLY A 54 21.15 -24.15 -9.41
CA GLY A 54 20.08 -25.06 -8.98
C GLY A 54 19.49 -24.68 -7.63
N GLU A 55 20.34 -24.41 -6.64
CA GLU A 55 19.90 -23.96 -5.31
C GLU A 55 19.18 -22.61 -5.37
N MET A 56 19.68 -21.64 -6.16
CA MET A 56 19.01 -20.35 -6.33
C MET A 56 17.63 -20.50 -6.94
N LEU A 57 17.47 -21.34 -7.97
CA LEU A 57 16.17 -21.61 -8.59
C LEU A 57 15.19 -22.24 -7.58
N GLN A 58 15.66 -23.15 -6.73
CA GLN A 58 14.85 -23.73 -5.65
C GLN A 58 14.42 -22.67 -4.64
N LEU A 59 15.34 -21.78 -4.22
CA LEU A 59 15.03 -20.69 -3.29
C LEU A 59 14.03 -19.70 -3.88
N TYR A 60 14.17 -19.31 -5.16
CA TYR A 60 13.19 -18.46 -5.83
C TYR A 60 11.82 -19.15 -5.99
N GLY A 61 11.81 -20.46 -6.29
CA GLY A 61 10.58 -21.25 -6.29
C GLY A 61 9.89 -21.26 -4.92
N LEU A 62 10.67 -21.41 -3.85
CA LEU A 62 10.17 -21.30 -2.48
C LEU A 62 9.67 -19.88 -2.16
N MET A 63 10.37 -18.82 -2.58
CA MET A 63 9.88 -17.44 -2.41
C MET A 63 8.54 -17.23 -3.11
N PHE A 64 8.39 -17.73 -4.33
CA PHE A 64 7.12 -17.65 -5.06
C PHE A 64 5.99 -18.37 -4.30
N PHE A 65 6.26 -19.57 -3.78
CA PHE A 65 5.30 -20.27 -2.94
C PHE A 65 4.94 -19.50 -1.67
N LEU A 66 5.93 -18.91 -0.99
CA LEU A 66 5.71 -18.09 0.21
C LEU A 66 4.86 -16.86 -0.09
N ILE A 67 5.02 -16.22 -1.25
CA ILE A 67 4.13 -15.13 -1.69
C ILE A 67 2.69 -15.63 -1.81
N LEU A 68 2.44 -16.81 -2.39
CA LEU A 68 1.08 -17.37 -2.45
C LEU A 68 0.48 -17.63 -1.05
N VAL A 69 1.31 -18.09 -0.11
CA VAL A 69 0.91 -18.28 1.30
C VAL A 69 0.58 -16.93 1.94
N GLU A 70 1.40 -15.90 1.74
CA GLU A 70 1.15 -14.55 2.24
C GLU A 70 -0.20 -14.01 1.75
N TYR A 71 -0.45 -14.04 0.45
CA TYR A 71 -1.71 -13.56 -0.13
C TYR A 71 -2.92 -14.36 0.36
N THR A 72 -2.76 -15.68 0.54
CA THR A 72 -3.79 -16.54 1.15
C THR A 72 -4.13 -16.07 2.56
N ILE A 73 -3.13 -15.72 3.37
CA ILE A 73 -3.36 -15.22 4.73
C ILE A 73 -3.97 -13.81 4.71
N LEU A 74 -3.51 -12.94 3.80
CA LEU A 74 -4.08 -11.60 3.61
C LEU A 74 -5.57 -11.66 3.26
N PHE A 75 -6.04 -12.68 2.54
CA PHE A 75 -7.47 -12.89 2.31
C PHE A 75 -8.24 -13.06 3.63
N PHE A 76 -7.77 -13.90 4.54
CA PHE A 76 -8.43 -14.12 5.83
C PHE A 76 -8.36 -12.88 6.73
N LEU A 77 -7.22 -12.18 6.75
CA LEU A 77 -7.08 -10.92 7.47
C LEU A 77 -8.00 -9.83 6.92
N ALA A 78 -8.07 -9.68 5.59
CA ALA A 78 -8.97 -8.74 4.94
C ALA A 78 -10.43 -9.06 5.24
N LYS A 79 -10.82 -10.34 5.18
CA LYS A 79 -12.17 -10.79 5.56
C LYS A 79 -12.52 -10.38 7.00
N LEU A 80 -11.65 -10.72 7.96
CA LEU A 80 -11.86 -10.37 9.37
C LEU A 80 -11.94 -8.85 9.58
N ALA A 81 -11.10 -8.09 8.89
CA ALA A 81 -11.10 -6.63 8.96
C ALA A 81 -12.41 -6.04 8.39
N ILE A 82 -12.87 -6.51 7.24
CA ILE A 82 -14.13 -6.07 6.61
C ILE A 82 -15.32 -6.36 7.54
N GLU A 83 -15.44 -7.59 8.03
CA GLU A 83 -16.52 -8.01 8.94
C GLU A 83 -16.44 -7.34 10.32
N GLY A 84 -15.27 -6.79 10.67
CA GLY A 84 -15.07 -5.99 11.87
C GLY A 84 -15.64 -4.57 11.78
N VAL A 85 -15.89 -4.04 10.58
CA VAL A 85 -16.41 -2.68 10.41
C VAL A 85 -17.92 -2.67 10.64
N GLU A 86 -18.39 -1.72 11.44
CA GLU A 86 -19.80 -1.44 11.68
C GLU A 86 -20.11 0.01 11.30
N PHE A 87 -21.26 0.21 10.67
CA PHE A 87 -21.81 1.53 10.38
C PHE A 87 -23.30 1.52 10.73
N LYS A 88 -23.76 2.53 11.48
CA LYS A 88 -25.16 2.63 11.96
C LYS A 88 -25.70 1.31 12.57
N GLU A 89 -24.94 0.70 13.47
CA GLU A 89 -25.32 -0.53 14.20
C GLU A 89 -25.41 -1.80 13.33
N LYS A 90 -24.95 -1.73 12.07
CA LYS A 90 -24.89 -2.87 11.16
C LYS A 90 -23.47 -3.13 10.70
N SER A 91 -23.03 -4.37 10.85
CA SER A 91 -21.72 -4.81 10.36
C SER A 91 -21.72 -4.99 8.84
N LEU A 92 -20.57 -4.77 8.23
CA LEU A 92 -20.34 -5.18 6.85
C LEU A 92 -20.22 -6.72 6.81
N THR A 93 -20.69 -7.33 5.73
CA THR A 93 -20.61 -8.78 5.53
C THR A 93 -19.78 -9.11 4.30
N PHE A 94 -18.89 -10.09 4.42
CA PHE A 94 -18.04 -10.52 3.32
C PHE A 94 -18.42 -11.93 2.84
N ILE A 95 -19.02 -12.02 1.64
CA ILE A 95 -19.50 -13.29 1.06
C ILE A 95 -18.54 -13.90 0.03
N GLY A 96 -17.31 -13.39 -0.06
CA GLY A 96 -16.32 -13.86 -1.02
C GLY A 96 -15.80 -15.26 -0.71
N LYS A 97 -15.85 -16.16 -1.69
CA LYS A 97 -15.33 -17.53 -1.56
C LYS A 97 -13.82 -17.56 -1.74
N PHE A 98 -13.15 -18.34 -0.90
CA PHE A 98 -11.71 -18.54 -0.98
C PHE A 98 -11.26 -19.14 -2.33
N GLY A 99 -12.01 -20.11 -2.88
CA GLY A 99 -11.68 -20.70 -4.18
C GLY A 99 -11.69 -19.69 -5.33
N ASP A 100 -12.68 -18.81 -5.36
CA ASP A 100 -12.80 -17.75 -6.38
C ASP A 100 -11.65 -16.74 -6.26
N TYR A 101 -11.26 -16.40 -5.02
CA TYR A 101 -10.10 -15.57 -4.74
C TYR A 101 -8.81 -16.23 -5.26
N MET A 102 -8.60 -17.51 -4.93
CA MET A 102 -7.41 -18.25 -5.35
C MET A 102 -7.31 -18.37 -6.87
N TYR A 103 -8.44 -18.51 -7.58
CA TYR A 103 -8.46 -18.48 -9.04
C TYR A 103 -7.97 -17.13 -9.57
N VAL A 104 -8.45 -16.01 -9.03
CA VAL A 104 -8.00 -14.67 -9.42
C VAL A 104 -6.52 -14.47 -9.10
N LEU A 105 -6.08 -14.94 -7.93
CA LEU A 105 -4.70 -14.84 -7.45
C LEU A 105 -3.73 -15.61 -8.36
N LEU A 106 -3.97 -16.91 -8.57
CA LEU A 106 -3.10 -17.79 -9.33
C LEU A 106 -3.07 -17.42 -10.82
N SER A 107 -4.23 -17.14 -11.41
CA SER A 107 -4.28 -16.68 -12.80
C SER A 107 -3.56 -15.33 -12.95
N GLY A 108 -3.79 -14.41 -12.02
CA GLY A 108 -3.12 -13.11 -12.00
C GLY A 108 -1.60 -13.22 -11.96
N PHE A 109 -1.06 -14.01 -11.03
CA PHE A 109 0.39 -14.23 -10.93
C PHE A 109 0.98 -14.89 -12.16
N LEU A 110 0.36 -15.95 -12.69
CA LEU A 110 0.84 -16.62 -13.90
C LEU A 110 0.90 -15.67 -15.09
N LEU A 111 -0.18 -14.92 -15.32
CA LEU A 111 -0.23 -13.93 -16.40
C LEU A 111 0.79 -12.81 -16.18
N SER A 112 0.97 -12.33 -14.95
CA SER A 112 2.01 -11.34 -14.63
C SER A 112 3.41 -11.87 -14.90
N ILE A 113 3.72 -13.12 -14.57
CA ILE A 113 5.04 -13.72 -14.87
C ILE A 113 5.26 -13.85 -16.37
N ILE A 114 4.30 -14.43 -17.11
CA ILE A 114 4.41 -14.64 -18.56
C ILE A 114 4.54 -13.31 -19.31
N THR A 115 3.91 -12.26 -18.82
CA THR A 115 3.96 -10.92 -19.42
C THR A 115 5.06 -10.02 -18.84
N LEU A 116 6.01 -10.57 -18.07
CA LEU A 116 7.11 -9.81 -17.43
C LEU A 116 6.63 -8.61 -16.61
N GLY A 117 5.51 -8.77 -15.91
CA GLY A 117 4.90 -7.78 -15.02
C GLY A 117 3.90 -6.84 -15.70
N ILE A 118 3.79 -6.83 -17.04
CA ILE A 118 2.87 -5.94 -17.76
C ILE A 118 1.43 -6.15 -17.30
N TYR A 119 1.00 -7.39 -17.04
CA TYR A 119 -0.36 -7.67 -16.58
C TYR A 119 -0.68 -7.21 -15.14
N SER A 120 0.32 -6.80 -14.34
CA SER A 120 0.13 -6.48 -12.91
C SER A 120 -0.94 -5.42 -12.62
N PRO A 121 -1.17 -4.37 -13.44
CA PRO A 121 -2.24 -3.39 -13.18
C PRO A 121 -3.64 -3.98 -13.32
N TRP A 122 -3.86 -4.89 -14.28
CA TRP A 122 -5.14 -5.59 -14.44
C TRP A 122 -5.36 -6.60 -13.33
N PHE A 123 -4.31 -7.29 -12.91
CA PHE A 123 -4.37 -8.19 -11.77
C PHE A 123 -4.77 -7.43 -10.49
N MET A 124 -4.13 -6.30 -10.21
CA MET A 124 -4.47 -5.46 -9.06
C MET A 124 -5.92 -4.95 -9.11
N ALA A 125 -6.39 -4.49 -10.26
CA ALA A 125 -7.79 -4.07 -10.44
C ALA A 125 -8.78 -5.22 -10.17
N LYS A 126 -8.47 -6.44 -10.63
CA LYS A 126 -9.30 -7.63 -10.37
C LYS A 126 -9.34 -7.99 -8.88
N MET A 127 -8.21 -7.87 -8.18
CA MET A 127 -8.12 -8.14 -6.75
C MET A 127 -8.95 -7.15 -5.93
N ILE A 128 -8.82 -5.85 -6.20
CA ILE A 128 -9.61 -4.81 -5.52
C ILE A 128 -11.10 -5.01 -5.81
N ASN A 129 -11.46 -5.25 -7.07
CA ASN A 129 -12.84 -5.51 -7.45
C ASN A 129 -13.40 -6.78 -6.80
N PHE A 130 -12.57 -7.81 -6.60
CA PHE A 130 -12.97 -9.03 -5.89
C PHE A 130 -13.37 -8.74 -4.44
N PHE A 131 -12.59 -7.94 -3.71
CA PHE A 131 -12.98 -7.57 -2.34
C PHE A 131 -14.18 -6.63 -2.32
N ALA A 132 -14.23 -5.64 -3.22
CA ALA A 132 -15.34 -4.69 -3.30
C ALA A 132 -16.68 -5.40 -3.56
N LYS A 133 -16.78 -6.18 -4.64
CA LYS A 133 -18.04 -6.84 -5.04
C LYS A 133 -18.57 -7.85 -4.01
N ASN A 134 -17.69 -8.40 -3.19
CA ASN A 134 -18.04 -9.38 -2.16
C ASN A 134 -18.27 -8.74 -0.79
N THR A 135 -17.98 -7.44 -0.63
CA THR A 135 -18.26 -6.67 0.58
C THR A 135 -19.65 -6.04 0.47
N HIS A 136 -20.53 -6.44 1.38
CA HIS A 136 -21.91 -5.98 1.41
C HIS A 136 -22.15 -5.16 2.68
N TYR A 137 -22.97 -4.14 2.54
CA TYR A 137 -23.58 -3.43 3.65
C TYR A 137 -25.09 -3.50 3.45
N GLU A 138 -25.78 -4.16 4.37
CA GLU A 138 -27.18 -4.56 4.19
C GLU A 138 -27.34 -5.45 2.94
N THR A 139 -28.13 -5.02 1.96
CA THR A 139 -28.41 -5.76 0.72
C THR A 139 -27.50 -5.39 -0.45
N ASP A 140 -26.74 -4.30 -0.32
CA ASP A 140 -25.99 -3.70 -1.43
C ASP A 140 -24.49 -3.97 -1.30
N ASN A 141 -23.84 -4.23 -2.42
CA ASN A 141 -22.40 -4.42 -2.49
C ASN A 141 -21.66 -3.14 -2.90
N LEU A 142 -20.37 -3.08 -2.58
CA LEU A 142 -19.46 -2.11 -3.15
C LEU A 142 -19.12 -2.52 -4.59
N GLU A 143 -18.99 -1.54 -5.49
CA GLU A 143 -18.54 -1.76 -6.86
C GLU A 143 -17.29 -0.94 -7.14
N PHE A 144 -16.19 -1.58 -7.51
CA PHE A 144 -14.99 -0.86 -7.92
C PHE A 144 -15.12 -0.43 -9.39
N LYS A 145 -14.97 0.87 -9.68
CA LYS A 145 -15.19 1.42 -11.03
C LYS A 145 -13.91 1.60 -11.84
N SER A 146 -12.74 1.66 -11.21
CA SER A 146 -11.50 1.91 -11.93
C SER A 146 -11.03 0.70 -12.73
N LYS A 147 -10.42 0.95 -13.90
CA LYS A 147 -9.96 -0.10 -14.80
C LYS A 147 -8.45 -0.34 -14.64
N GLY A 148 -8.02 -1.56 -14.95
CA GLY A 148 -6.60 -1.93 -14.97
C GLY A 148 -5.79 -1.18 -16.04
N GLY A 149 -6.40 -0.87 -17.19
CA GLY A 149 -5.77 -0.07 -18.24
C GLY A 149 -5.44 1.35 -17.77
N ASP A 150 -6.33 1.97 -16.99
CA ASP A 150 -6.08 3.30 -16.42
C ASP A 150 -4.88 3.27 -15.46
N LEU A 151 -4.77 2.20 -14.65
CA LEU A 151 -3.62 2.01 -13.76
C LEU A 151 -2.32 1.75 -14.54
N PHE A 152 -2.38 0.98 -15.63
CA PHE A 152 -1.21 0.74 -16.47
C PHE A 152 -0.65 2.03 -17.05
N VAL A 153 -1.52 2.87 -17.65
CA VAL A 153 -1.13 4.17 -18.19
C VAL A 153 -0.60 5.09 -17.09
N LEU A 154 -1.24 5.09 -15.93
CA LEU A 154 -0.80 5.86 -14.76
C LEU A 154 0.60 5.44 -14.32
N VAL A 155 0.84 4.15 -14.08
CA VAL A 155 2.16 3.62 -13.68
C VAL A 155 3.22 3.95 -14.74
N LEU A 156 2.89 3.78 -16.01
CA LEU A 156 3.81 4.03 -17.12
C LEU A 156 4.25 5.51 -17.17
N ILE A 157 3.29 6.43 -17.14
CA ILE A 157 3.55 7.87 -17.32
C ILE A 157 4.09 8.53 -16.05
N THR A 158 3.61 8.13 -14.87
CA THR A 158 3.95 8.82 -13.61
C THR A 158 5.10 8.19 -12.84
N LEU A 159 5.44 6.92 -13.11
CA LEU A 159 6.51 6.22 -12.43
C LEU A 159 7.59 5.73 -13.39
N ILE A 160 7.25 4.88 -14.38
CA ILE A 160 8.25 4.19 -15.21
C ILE A 160 9.00 5.15 -16.14
N ILE A 161 8.32 5.95 -16.95
CA ILE A 161 8.97 6.89 -17.88
C ILE A 161 9.84 7.92 -17.15
N PRO A 162 9.35 8.61 -16.09
CA PRO A 162 10.19 9.52 -15.33
C PRO A 162 11.39 8.83 -14.68
N MET A 163 11.23 7.61 -14.19
CA MET A 163 12.33 6.83 -13.61
C MET A 163 13.37 6.46 -14.66
N ILE A 164 12.96 6.06 -15.87
CA ILE A 164 13.88 5.83 -17.00
C ILE A 164 14.64 7.12 -17.34
N ILE A 165 13.96 8.27 -17.43
CA ILE A 165 14.61 9.55 -17.74
C ILE A 165 15.68 9.89 -16.68
N VAL A 166 15.33 9.74 -15.40
CA VAL A 166 16.27 9.99 -14.29
C VAL A 166 17.44 9.00 -14.35
N MET A 167 17.18 7.71 -14.54
CA MET A 167 18.22 6.67 -14.64
C MET A 167 19.12 6.85 -15.87
N SER A 168 18.57 7.26 -17.01
CA SER A 168 19.33 7.57 -18.22
C SER A 168 20.19 8.81 -18.02
N GLY A 169 19.66 9.88 -17.44
CA GLY A 169 20.44 11.09 -17.10
C GLY A 169 21.60 10.76 -16.15
N ILE A 170 21.32 9.92 -15.15
CA ILE A 170 22.32 9.35 -14.24
C ILE A 170 23.40 8.57 -15.00
N GLY A 171 22.99 7.64 -15.88
CA GLY A 171 23.91 6.81 -16.64
C GLY A 171 24.84 7.63 -17.55
N ILE A 172 24.29 8.65 -18.21
CA ILE A 172 25.05 9.59 -19.05
C ILE A 172 26.04 10.38 -18.20
N PHE A 173 25.61 10.93 -17.07
CA PHE A 173 26.47 11.67 -16.15
C PHE A 173 27.62 10.80 -15.62
N ALA A 174 27.32 9.60 -15.15
CA ALA A 174 28.31 8.66 -14.65
C ALA A 174 29.32 8.25 -15.75
N PHE A 175 28.85 8.07 -16.98
CA PHE A 175 29.71 7.78 -18.13
C PHE A 175 30.62 8.95 -18.49
N ALA A 176 30.11 10.19 -18.50
CA ALA A 176 30.89 11.39 -18.76
C ALA A 176 31.97 11.62 -17.70
N MET A 177 31.65 11.42 -16.42
CA MET A 177 32.62 11.49 -15.32
C MET A 177 33.77 10.49 -15.51
N LYS A 178 33.43 9.24 -15.87
CA LYS A 178 34.41 8.18 -16.15
C LYS A 178 35.36 8.55 -17.30
N ILE A 179 34.87 9.19 -18.36
CA ILE A 179 35.72 9.68 -19.47
C ILE A 179 36.69 10.76 -18.97
N ASN A 180 36.24 11.64 -18.08
CA ASN A 180 37.06 12.70 -17.49
C ASN A 180 38.04 12.19 -16.41
N GLY A 181 38.23 10.87 -16.27
CA GLY A 181 39.14 10.27 -15.29
C GLY A 181 38.66 10.37 -13.83
N SER A 182 37.43 10.80 -13.59
CA SER A 182 36.83 10.85 -12.26
C SER A 182 35.89 9.66 -12.05
N SER A 183 36.03 8.95 -10.92
CA SER A 183 35.09 7.88 -10.58
C SER A 183 33.98 8.42 -9.67
N PRO A 184 32.69 8.26 -10.03
CA PRO A 184 31.59 8.71 -9.17
C PRO A 184 31.41 7.85 -7.89
N THR A 185 32.22 6.80 -7.72
CA THR A 185 32.04 5.74 -6.72
C THR A 185 33.08 5.73 -5.61
N GLU A 186 33.98 6.71 -5.53
CA GLU A 186 34.77 6.94 -4.31
C GLU A 186 33.80 7.33 -3.18
N THR A 187 33.48 6.30 -2.39
CA THR A 187 32.26 6.18 -1.57
C THR A 187 32.22 7.16 -0.39
N HIS A 188 33.30 7.93 -0.21
CA HIS A 188 33.48 8.90 0.88
C HIS A 188 33.73 10.32 0.38
N SER A 189 33.66 10.59 -0.92
CA SER A 189 33.78 11.95 -1.43
C SER A 189 32.51 12.77 -1.14
N PRO A 190 32.61 14.07 -0.79
CA PRO A 190 31.44 14.95 -0.67
C PRO A 190 30.55 14.97 -1.92
N MET A 191 31.15 14.72 -3.10
CA MET A 191 30.44 14.64 -4.37
C MET A 191 29.51 13.42 -4.45
N ALA A 192 29.93 12.25 -3.95
CA ALA A 192 29.09 11.06 -3.89
C ALA A 192 27.86 11.27 -2.99
N PHE A 193 28.01 12.01 -1.89
CA PHE A 193 26.89 12.38 -1.02
C PHE A 193 25.90 13.32 -1.73
N ILE A 194 26.39 14.38 -2.38
CA ILE A 194 25.55 15.32 -3.14
C ILE A 194 24.78 14.57 -4.23
N TYR A 195 25.45 13.67 -4.94
CA TYR A 195 24.84 12.83 -5.96
C TYR A 195 23.73 11.93 -5.39
N GLY A 196 23.99 11.25 -4.27
CA GLY A 196 22.98 10.44 -3.58
C GLY A 196 21.78 11.26 -3.10
N LEU A 197 22.02 12.49 -2.63
CA LEU A 197 20.96 13.42 -2.23
C LEU A 197 20.10 13.84 -3.44
N ILE A 198 20.72 14.20 -4.56
CA ILE A 198 20.00 14.54 -5.80
C ILE A 198 19.17 13.35 -6.27
N MET A 199 19.72 12.13 -6.24
CA MET A 199 18.99 10.91 -6.60
C MET A 199 17.76 10.70 -5.71
N ALA A 200 17.93 10.85 -4.40
CA ALA A 200 16.81 10.76 -3.46
C ALA A 200 15.73 11.81 -3.78
N LEU A 201 16.11 13.06 -4.03
CA LEU A 201 15.18 14.15 -4.39
C LEU A 201 14.44 13.86 -5.70
N CYS A 202 15.12 13.36 -6.73
CA CYS A 202 14.48 12.96 -7.99
C CYS A 202 13.45 11.85 -7.77
N ILE A 203 13.77 10.85 -6.95
CA ILE A 203 12.83 9.78 -6.60
C ILE A 203 11.60 10.37 -5.87
N PHE A 204 11.79 11.30 -4.94
CA PHE A 204 10.65 11.96 -4.27
C PHE A 204 9.74 12.72 -5.23
N ILE A 205 10.33 13.47 -6.18
CA ILE A 205 9.58 14.22 -7.19
C ILE A 205 8.72 13.30 -8.07
N ILE A 206 9.15 12.05 -8.28
CA ILE A 206 8.41 11.05 -9.06
C ILE A 206 7.37 10.32 -8.20
N VAL A 207 7.77 9.83 -7.02
CA VAL A 207 6.94 8.97 -6.17
C VAL A 207 5.72 9.72 -5.63
N ILE A 208 5.84 11.00 -5.29
CA ILE A 208 4.73 11.75 -4.69
C ILE A 208 3.54 11.93 -5.66
N PRO A 209 3.75 12.40 -6.90
CA PRO A 209 2.71 12.39 -7.93
C PRO A 209 2.15 10.99 -8.20
N PHE A 210 3.00 9.97 -8.25
CA PHE A 210 2.55 8.58 -8.43
C PHE A 210 1.63 8.15 -7.30
N MET A 211 1.99 8.40 -6.03
CA MET A 211 1.15 8.09 -4.87
C MET A 211 -0.21 8.77 -4.95
N TYR A 212 -0.26 10.08 -5.24
CA TYR A 212 -1.52 10.80 -5.40
C TYR A 212 -2.42 10.16 -6.46
N ASN A 213 -1.87 9.92 -7.66
CA ASN A 213 -2.64 9.35 -8.76
C ASN A 213 -3.10 7.92 -8.43
N TYR A 214 -2.22 7.09 -7.83
CA TYR A 214 -2.54 5.73 -7.44
C TYR A 214 -3.71 5.69 -6.46
N TYR A 215 -3.68 6.49 -5.38
CA TYR A 215 -4.78 6.53 -4.43
C TYR A 215 -6.05 7.14 -5.01
N LYS A 216 -5.93 8.11 -5.93
CA LYS A 216 -7.09 8.65 -6.67
C LYS A 216 -7.72 7.59 -7.57
N TRP A 217 -6.91 6.75 -8.22
CA TRP A 217 -7.38 5.60 -8.99
C TRP A 217 -8.03 4.54 -8.08
N PHE A 218 -7.46 4.31 -6.89
CA PHE A 218 -7.99 3.36 -5.91
C PHE A 218 -9.33 3.82 -5.31
N VAL A 219 -9.49 5.11 -4.97
CA VAL A 219 -10.73 5.64 -4.38
C VAL A 219 -11.72 6.02 -5.49
N ASN A 220 -12.35 5.00 -6.06
CA ASN A 220 -13.38 5.15 -7.08
C ASN A 220 -14.35 3.96 -7.01
N PHE A 221 -15.36 4.12 -6.16
CA PHE A 221 -16.35 3.09 -5.88
C PHE A 221 -17.76 3.58 -6.15
N ASN A 222 -18.65 2.69 -6.52
CA ASN A 222 -20.08 2.92 -6.40
C ASN A 222 -20.63 2.12 -5.22
N PHE A 223 -21.61 2.70 -4.54
CA PHE A 223 -22.36 2.06 -3.47
C PHE A 223 -23.80 2.55 -3.52
N LYS A 224 -24.77 1.64 -3.70
CA LYS A 224 -26.16 2.00 -4.01
C LYS A 224 -26.19 2.97 -5.22
N ASN A 225 -26.86 4.11 -5.09
CA ASN A 225 -26.90 5.18 -6.09
C ASN A 225 -25.79 6.24 -5.92
N TYR A 226 -24.80 6.01 -5.05
CA TYR A 226 -23.71 6.96 -4.80
C TYR A 226 -22.44 6.58 -5.55
N SER A 227 -21.78 7.57 -6.15
CA SER A 227 -20.40 7.46 -6.64
C SER A 227 -19.44 8.11 -5.64
N ILE A 228 -18.54 7.31 -5.08
CA ILE A 228 -17.54 7.67 -4.07
C ILE A 228 -16.21 7.95 -4.77
N LYS A 229 -15.76 9.20 -4.76
CA LYS A 229 -14.54 9.65 -5.43
C LYS A 229 -13.84 10.74 -4.62
N TRP A 230 -12.56 10.97 -4.95
CA TRP A 230 -11.83 12.15 -4.46
C TRP A 230 -12.14 13.40 -5.28
N GLU A 231 -12.64 14.43 -4.61
CA GLU A 231 -12.80 15.80 -5.13
C GLU A 231 -11.62 16.67 -4.68
N THR A 232 -10.46 16.42 -5.29
CA THR A 232 -9.19 17.05 -4.94
C THR A 232 -8.53 17.77 -6.11
N SER A 233 -7.74 18.81 -5.80
CA SER A 233 -6.78 19.42 -6.73
C SER A 233 -5.44 18.69 -6.67
N PHE A 234 -4.82 18.46 -7.83
CA PHE A 234 -3.54 17.74 -7.96
C PHE A 234 -2.43 18.44 -7.17
N TRP A 235 -2.10 19.70 -7.49
CA TRP A 235 -0.97 20.40 -6.87
C TRP A 235 -1.13 20.62 -5.37
N SER A 236 -2.35 20.92 -4.91
CA SER A 236 -2.62 21.05 -3.48
C SER A 236 -2.41 19.72 -2.75
N SER A 237 -2.84 18.61 -3.33
CA SER A 237 -2.71 17.29 -2.72
C SER A 237 -1.26 16.81 -2.71
N VAL A 238 -0.54 17.01 -3.83
CA VAL A 238 0.89 16.72 -3.96
C VAL A 238 1.70 17.51 -2.92
N GLY A 239 1.41 18.81 -2.75
CA GLY A 239 2.07 19.64 -1.74
C GLY A 239 1.83 19.17 -0.31
N VAL A 240 0.60 18.73 0.01
CA VAL A 240 0.29 18.15 1.33
C VAL A 240 1.03 16.83 1.54
N ILE A 241 1.03 15.92 0.56
CA ILE A 241 1.79 14.65 0.65
C ILE A 241 3.28 14.93 0.85
N LEU A 242 3.87 15.81 0.02
CA LEU A 242 5.26 16.20 0.11
C LEU A 242 5.62 16.73 1.51
N GLY A 243 4.82 17.66 2.04
CA GLY A 243 5.05 18.20 3.38
C GLY A 243 5.05 17.13 4.48
N GLN A 244 4.11 16.18 4.42
CA GLN A 244 4.04 15.09 5.41
C GLN A 244 5.19 14.09 5.28
N VAL A 245 5.59 13.76 4.05
CA VAL A 245 6.73 12.86 3.77
C VAL A 245 8.05 13.51 4.20
N CYS A 246 8.28 14.79 3.86
CA CYS A 246 9.48 15.52 4.28
C CYS A 246 9.61 15.60 5.81
N LEU A 247 8.53 15.93 6.53
CA LEU A 247 8.55 15.93 8.00
C LEU A 247 8.83 14.54 8.58
N SER A 248 8.31 13.49 7.95
CA SER A 248 8.59 12.11 8.37
C SER A 248 10.07 11.78 8.21
N ILE A 249 10.71 12.20 7.13
CA ILE A 249 12.13 11.97 6.89
C ILE A 249 13.01 12.76 7.88
N ILE A 250 12.72 14.06 8.06
CA ILE A 250 13.48 14.94 8.96
C ILE A 250 13.45 14.42 10.41
N THR A 251 12.37 13.74 10.80
CA THR A 251 12.20 13.15 12.13
C THR A 251 12.58 11.66 12.21
N ALA A 252 13.31 11.15 11.23
CA ALA A 252 13.72 9.74 11.14
C ALA A 252 12.55 8.73 11.27
N GLY A 253 11.39 9.10 10.74
CA GLY A 253 10.18 8.29 10.75
C GLY A 253 9.32 8.42 12.01
N ILE A 254 9.78 9.10 13.06
CA ILE A 254 9.01 9.25 14.31
C ILE A 254 7.69 9.98 14.06
N TYR A 255 7.67 10.98 13.17
CA TYR A 255 6.44 11.71 12.80
C TYR A 255 5.50 10.91 11.87
N ALA A 256 5.93 9.78 11.30
CA ALA A 256 5.18 9.05 10.28
C ALA A 256 3.73 8.67 10.67
N PRO A 257 3.41 8.27 11.92
CA PRO A 257 2.03 8.01 12.31
C PRO A 257 1.16 9.27 12.24
N LEU A 258 1.68 10.42 12.68
CA LEU A 258 0.94 11.68 12.62
C LEU A 258 0.83 12.20 11.17
N ALA A 259 1.86 12.01 10.35
CA ALA A 259 1.80 12.25 8.91
C ALA A 259 0.64 11.46 8.27
N TYR A 260 0.57 10.15 8.54
CA TYR A 260 -0.51 9.29 8.04
C TYR A 260 -1.88 9.81 8.46
N LEU A 261 -2.07 10.15 9.73
CA LEU A 261 -3.35 10.68 10.24
C LEU A 261 -3.74 12.02 9.60
N LYS A 262 -2.78 12.92 9.36
CA LYS A 262 -3.05 14.20 8.68
C LYS A 262 -3.40 13.99 7.21
N LEU A 263 -2.74 13.06 6.52
CA LEU A 263 -3.11 12.67 5.15
C LEU A 263 -4.49 12.04 5.12
N PHE A 264 -4.78 11.13 6.05
CA PHE A 264 -6.08 10.50 6.17
C PHE A 264 -7.18 11.53 6.41
N LYS A 265 -6.98 12.50 7.33
CA LYS A 265 -7.89 13.64 7.53
C LYS A 265 -8.11 14.46 6.27
N TYR A 266 -7.03 14.79 5.57
CA TYR A 266 -7.07 15.61 4.37
C TYR A 266 -7.88 14.93 3.26
N PHE A 267 -7.58 13.65 2.97
CA PHE A 267 -8.21 12.91 1.89
C PHE A 267 -9.60 12.40 2.23
N SER A 268 -9.88 12.02 3.48
CA SER A 268 -11.24 11.66 3.91
C SER A 268 -12.17 12.85 3.73
N GLY A 269 -11.76 14.04 4.17
CA GLY A 269 -12.48 15.30 3.97
C GLY A 269 -12.67 15.73 2.51
N LYS A 270 -12.02 15.04 1.56
CA LYS A 270 -12.17 15.25 0.11
C LYS A 270 -12.74 14.02 -0.60
N THR A 271 -13.12 12.99 0.14
CA THR A 271 -13.83 11.83 -0.38
C THR A 271 -15.32 12.14 -0.29
N ILE A 272 -15.96 12.27 -1.45
CA ILE A 272 -17.38 12.63 -1.57
C ILE A 272 -18.12 11.48 -2.23
N ALA A 273 -19.25 11.10 -1.65
CA ALA A 273 -20.23 10.19 -2.20
C ALA A 273 -21.38 11.02 -2.79
N ARG A 274 -21.50 11.11 -4.12
CA ARG A 274 -22.58 11.86 -4.78
C ARG A 274 -23.63 10.93 -5.37
N SER A 275 -24.89 11.24 -5.14
CA SER A 275 -26.03 10.76 -5.93
C SER A 275 -26.68 11.95 -6.66
N GLU A 276 -27.70 11.69 -7.48
CA GLU A 276 -28.45 12.76 -8.18
C GLU A 276 -29.14 13.73 -7.21
N THR A 277 -29.56 13.25 -6.04
CA THR A 277 -30.43 13.97 -5.09
C THR A 277 -29.76 14.31 -3.77
N SER A 278 -28.60 13.74 -3.47
CA SER A 278 -27.87 14.02 -2.22
C SER A 278 -26.37 13.84 -2.38
N ALA A 279 -25.60 14.49 -1.51
CA ALA A 279 -24.18 14.23 -1.39
C ALA A 279 -23.82 13.95 0.07
N LYS A 280 -22.83 13.08 0.27
CA LYS A 280 -22.28 12.75 1.57
C LYS A 280 -20.78 12.92 1.54
N LYS A 281 -20.23 13.46 2.62
CA LYS A 281 -18.82 13.71 2.78
C LYS A 281 -18.26 12.80 3.87
N PHE A 282 -17.14 12.16 3.57
CA PHE A 282 -16.37 11.46 4.59
C PHE A 282 -15.55 12.48 5.38
N GLY A 283 -15.25 12.16 6.63
CA GLY A 283 -14.41 13.00 7.47
C GLY A 283 -13.74 12.21 8.57
N TYR A 284 -12.81 12.87 9.24
CA TYR A 284 -12.03 12.29 10.33
C TYR A 284 -11.70 13.35 11.39
N ASP A 285 -12.10 13.09 12.62
CA ASP A 285 -11.88 13.97 13.77
C ASP A 285 -10.52 13.68 14.44
N LEU A 286 -9.46 14.27 13.88
CA LEU A 286 -8.09 14.13 14.40
C LEU A 286 -7.85 14.96 15.67
N GLU A 287 -7.33 14.31 16.70
CA GLU A 287 -6.70 14.91 17.88
C GLU A 287 -5.17 14.66 17.81
N PRO A 288 -4.37 15.59 17.25
CA PRO A 288 -3.01 15.31 16.80
C PRO A 288 -2.11 14.64 17.83
N ALA A 289 -2.03 15.17 19.05
CA ALA A 289 -1.15 14.62 20.10
C ALA A 289 -1.66 13.30 20.66
N SER A 290 -2.95 13.23 20.98
CA SER A 290 -3.59 12.05 21.57
C SER A 290 -3.56 10.85 20.62
N ASP A 291 -3.95 11.07 19.36
CA ASP A 291 -3.97 10.00 18.35
C ASP A 291 -2.56 9.55 17.97
N PHE A 292 -1.61 10.49 17.87
CA PHE A 292 -0.21 10.17 17.64
C PHE A 292 0.37 9.29 18.75
N LEU A 293 0.28 9.73 20.01
CA LEU A 293 0.85 8.99 21.14
C LEU A 293 0.22 7.60 21.28
N TYR A 294 -1.10 7.50 21.07
CA TYR A 294 -1.81 6.23 21.13
C TYR A 294 -1.32 5.24 20.06
N ILE A 295 -1.29 5.66 18.79
CA ILE A 295 -0.85 4.81 17.67
C ILE A 295 0.62 4.47 17.81
N TRP A 296 1.46 5.45 18.16
CA TRP A 296 2.89 5.23 18.38
C TRP A 296 3.14 4.22 19.50
N GLY A 297 2.39 4.28 20.60
CA GLY A 297 2.44 3.29 21.66
C GLY A 297 2.12 1.87 21.17
N GLN A 298 1.11 1.71 20.29
CA GLN A 298 0.79 0.39 19.72
C GLN A 298 1.89 -0.12 18.78
N ILE A 299 2.49 0.77 17.99
CA ILE A 299 3.62 0.44 17.11
C ILE A 299 4.83 0.02 17.94
N LEU A 300 5.16 0.76 18.99
CA LEU A 300 6.28 0.45 19.87
C LEU A 300 6.10 -0.91 20.57
N LEU A 301 4.90 -1.20 21.09
CA LEU A 301 4.59 -2.51 21.66
C LEU A 301 4.73 -3.64 20.62
N THR A 302 4.32 -3.38 19.38
CA THR A 302 4.50 -4.34 18.28
C THR A 302 5.98 -4.60 18.01
N ILE A 303 6.81 -3.56 17.97
CA ILE A 303 8.26 -3.67 17.76
C ILE A 303 8.92 -4.45 18.92
N ILE A 304 8.67 -4.05 20.17
CA ILE A 304 9.29 -4.66 21.37
C ILE A 304 8.90 -6.14 21.51
N THR A 305 7.71 -6.52 21.06
CA THR A 305 7.24 -7.91 21.08
C THR A 305 7.58 -8.69 19.80
N LEU A 306 8.45 -8.15 18.93
CA LEU A 306 8.84 -8.77 17.65
C LEU A 306 7.64 -9.13 16.77
N GLY A 307 6.62 -8.28 16.76
CA GLY A 307 5.40 -8.44 15.98
C GLY A 307 4.32 -9.29 16.64
N ILE A 308 4.57 -9.96 17.78
CA ILE A 308 3.57 -10.81 18.44
C ILE A 308 2.34 -9.99 18.83
N TYR A 309 2.53 -8.75 19.30
CA TYR A 309 1.43 -7.85 19.69
C TYR A 309 0.65 -7.26 18.49
N TYR A 310 1.11 -7.46 17.25
CA TYR A 310 0.49 -6.86 16.05
C TYR A 310 -1.03 -7.05 15.96
N PRO A 311 -1.64 -8.22 16.26
CA PRO A 311 -3.09 -8.40 16.20
C PRO A 311 -3.87 -7.41 17.07
N TRP A 312 -3.42 -7.18 18.31
CA TRP A 312 -4.06 -6.23 19.23
C TRP A 312 -3.73 -4.79 18.84
N GLY A 313 -2.49 -4.52 18.43
CA GLY A 313 -2.08 -3.20 17.94
C GLY A 313 -2.90 -2.77 16.73
N PHE A 314 -3.05 -3.64 15.73
CA PHE A 314 -3.89 -3.44 14.54
C PHE A 314 -5.34 -3.14 14.93
N CYS A 315 -5.97 -3.98 15.76
CA CYS A 315 -7.36 -3.77 16.14
C CYS A 315 -7.58 -2.44 16.88
N LYS A 316 -6.68 -2.10 17.80
CA LYS A 316 -6.73 -0.85 18.56
C LYS A 316 -6.53 0.39 17.68
N ILE A 317 -5.60 0.33 16.73
CA ILE A 317 -5.37 1.43 15.78
C ILE A 317 -6.57 1.56 14.84
N ALA A 318 -7.06 0.44 14.28
CA ALA A 318 -8.21 0.43 13.39
C ALA A 318 -9.46 0.99 14.07
N ASP A 319 -9.75 0.58 15.31
CA ASP A 319 -10.84 1.15 16.12
C ASP A 319 -10.66 2.63 16.39
N ARG A 320 -9.45 3.07 16.75
CA ARG A 320 -9.18 4.50 16.97
C ARG A 320 -9.39 5.34 15.72
N VAL A 321 -8.99 4.84 14.55
CA VAL A 321 -9.11 5.56 13.27
C VAL A 321 -10.53 5.52 12.73
N LEU A 322 -11.17 4.34 12.69
CA LEU A 322 -12.53 4.18 12.20
C LEU A 322 -13.57 4.81 13.15
N GLY A 323 -13.40 4.66 14.46
CA GLY A 323 -14.26 5.27 15.49
C GLY A 323 -14.35 6.79 15.43
N LYS A 324 -13.31 7.43 14.86
CA LYS A 324 -13.25 8.88 14.62
C LYS A 324 -13.52 9.27 13.17
N SER A 325 -13.72 8.29 12.30
CA SER A 325 -14.15 8.49 10.92
C SER A 325 -15.67 8.59 10.87
N TYR A 326 -16.19 9.46 10.02
CA TYR A 326 -17.62 9.67 9.93
C TYR A 326 -18.08 9.96 8.50
N LEU A 327 -19.39 9.83 8.30
CA LEU A 327 -20.10 10.26 7.11
C LEU A 327 -21.14 11.32 7.49
N GLU A 328 -21.09 12.48 6.84
CA GLU A 328 -22.04 13.59 7.02
C GLU A 328 -22.75 13.90 5.70
N GLU A 329 -24.04 14.24 5.76
CA GLU A 329 -24.76 14.76 4.60
C GLU A 329 -24.34 16.21 4.33
N ILE A 330 -24.18 16.54 3.06
CA ILE A 330 -23.84 17.88 2.59
C ILE A 330 -24.86 18.31 1.54
N GLU A 331 -25.16 19.60 1.49
CA GLU A 331 -26.03 20.17 0.46
C GLU A 331 -25.37 20.06 -0.92
N ILE A 332 -26.18 19.71 -1.93
CA ILE A 332 -25.73 19.80 -3.32
C ILE A 332 -25.66 21.28 -3.66
N VAL A 333 -24.46 21.83 -3.72
CA VAL A 333 -24.28 23.15 -4.34
C VAL A 333 -24.47 22.95 -5.84
N THR A 334 -25.70 23.13 -6.32
CA THR A 334 -25.98 23.30 -7.74
C THR A 334 -25.27 24.56 -8.17
N THR A 335 -24.09 24.41 -8.77
CA THR A 335 -23.44 25.53 -9.44
C THR A 335 -24.28 25.78 -10.68
N THR A 336 -25.28 26.65 -10.57
CA THR A 336 -25.98 27.23 -11.71
C THR A 336 -24.90 27.93 -12.55
N LEU A 337 -24.54 27.31 -13.66
CA LEU A 337 -23.75 27.94 -14.72
C LEU A 337 -24.56 29.04 -15.40
#